data_AF-A0A560FUN2-F1
#
_entry.id   AF-A0A560FUN2-F1
#
_cell.length_a   1.000
_cell.length_b   1.000
_cell.length_c   1.000
_cell.angle_alpha   90.00
_cell.angle_beta   90.00
_cell.angle_gamma   90.00
#
_symmetry.space_group_name_H-M   'P 1'
#
loop_
_entity.id
_entity.type
_entity.pdbx_description
1 polymer ?
#
loop_
_entity_poly.entity_id
_entity_poly.type
_entity_poly.pdbx_seq_one_letter_code
_entity_poly.pdbx_strand_id
1 'polypeptide(L)'
;MAGSQLALALDSPLIGKVKNDRLVMVFNFFALSKETVTELPVYDDGTVRIEVTGTKHGVANIWDKEVLIYLVSLIQDKLNRGEPVSPRLTFTGHDFFRVVGIHATNTAYQRLEDALKRLQSTQVLTNLETGGEGETGAFSWVLDYRINYRRDKDGGKTMKSLTVQLCDWLYRAVVKDRKILTYHPDYFKLSPTEKRLYEIARAHCGNQGAFKMNIEKLRLRVGAESDLKVFKARLVALAKKRQALPEYGLTVVDPRRWGRDRNAPPPPGRTPLKSHMVYFFRTDSLSAMAPFDQAPEFPDALPDMMMGDMAA
;
A
#
# COMPACT_ATOMS: atom_id res chain seq x y z
N MET A 1 6.90 48.70 -10.40
CA MET A 1 6.68 47.67 -9.37
C MET A 1 6.59 46.31 -10.05
N ALA A 2 7.73 45.70 -10.36
CA ALA A 2 7.76 44.34 -10.91
C ALA A 2 7.37 43.39 -9.77
N GLY A 3 6.17 42.81 -9.84
CA GLY A 3 5.76 41.80 -8.88
C GLY A 3 6.74 40.64 -8.95
N SER A 4 7.50 40.42 -7.89
CA SER A 4 8.34 39.23 -7.76
C SER A 4 7.40 38.03 -7.78
N GLN A 5 7.31 37.39 -8.93
CA GLN A 5 6.70 36.08 -9.06
C GLN A 5 7.64 35.13 -8.30
N LEU A 6 7.42 35.00 -6.98
CA LEU A 6 8.10 34.00 -6.16
C LEU A 6 8.00 32.69 -6.93
N ALA A 7 9.15 32.22 -7.43
CA ALA A 7 9.24 30.94 -8.10
C ALA A 7 8.62 29.93 -7.14
N LEU A 8 7.54 29.29 -7.57
CA LEU A 8 6.84 28.32 -6.74
C LEU A 8 7.81 27.16 -6.54
N ALA A 9 8.41 27.07 -5.35
CA ALA A 9 9.34 25.99 -5.03
C ALA A 9 8.53 24.69 -5.01
N LEU A 10 8.78 23.84 -6.00
CA LEU A 10 8.16 22.53 -6.14
C LEU A 10 9.08 21.48 -5.52
N ASP A 11 8.51 20.52 -4.81
CA ASP A 11 9.17 19.29 -4.41
C ASP A 11 9.21 18.26 -5.56
N SER A 12 8.39 18.45 -6.60
CA SER A 12 8.39 17.66 -7.83
C SER A 12 9.29 18.27 -8.92
N PRO A 13 9.75 17.49 -9.92
CA PRO A 13 9.45 16.07 -10.15
C PRO A 13 10.14 15.11 -9.19
N LEU A 14 9.52 13.95 -8.93
CA LEU A 14 10.22 12.81 -8.35
C LEU A 14 11.35 12.36 -9.30
N ILE A 15 12.59 12.31 -8.80
CA ILE A 15 13.77 11.87 -9.56
C ILE A 15 14.05 10.40 -9.27
N GLY A 16 13.90 10.00 -8.01
CA GLY A 16 14.16 8.64 -7.54
C GLY A 16 13.06 7.62 -7.88
N LYS A 17 13.20 6.43 -7.27
CA LYS A 17 12.21 5.35 -7.37
C LYS A 17 11.03 5.59 -6.43
N VAL A 18 9.89 5.02 -6.79
CA VAL A 18 8.69 5.01 -5.95
C VAL A 18 8.89 4.13 -4.74
N LYS A 19 8.53 4.65 -3.57
CA LYS A 19 8.76 4.06 -2.26
C LYS A 19 7.56 4.32 -1.34
N ASN A 20 7.35 3.44 -0.36
CA ASN A 20 6.41 3.69 0.73
C ASN A 20 6.88 3.02 2.01
N ASP A 21 6.24 3.39 3.11
CA ASP A 21 6.43 2.78 4.42
C ASP A 21 5.94 1.32 4.44
N ARG A 22 6.69 0.47 5.14
CA ARG A 22 6.41 -0.96 5.26
C ARG A 22 5.11 -1.24 6.02
N LEU A 23 4.78 -0.52 7.10
CA LEU A 23 3.53 -0.76 7.84
C LEU A 23 2.31 -0.48 6.97
N VAL A 24 2.37 0.59 6.17
CA VAL A 24 1.34 0.93 5.18
C VAL A 24 1.23 -0.12 4.06
N MET A 25 2.26 -0.92 3.80
CA MET A 25 2.17 -2.10 2.92
C MET A 25 1.59 -3.33 3.62
N VAL A 26 1.99 -3.59 4.86
CA VAL A 26 1.59 -4.78 5.63
C VAL A 26 0.08 -4.75 5.91
N PHE A 27 -0.42 -3.63 6.39
CA PHE A 27 -1.80 -3.50 6.87
C PHE A 27 -2.72 -2.85 5.85
N ASN A 28 -4.02 -3.16 5.97
CA ASN A 28 -5.03 -2.56 5.12
C ASN A 28 -5.61 -1.31 5.79
N PHE A 29 -5.45 -0.17 5.15
CA PHE A 29 -6.05 1.10 5.56
C PHE A 29 -7.03 1.67 4.54
N PHE A 30 -7.24 0.98 3.41
CA PHE A 30 -7.93 1.54 2.26
C PHE A 30 -8.99 0.57 1.73
N ALA A 31 -10.10 1.12 1.24
CA ALA A 31 -11.08 0.32 0.51
C ALA A 31 -10.50 -0.24 -0.79
N LEU A 32 -10.91 -1.47 -1.18
CA LEU A 32 -10.51 -2.08 -2.44
C LEU A 32 -11.50 -1.82 -3.60
N SER A 33 -12.69 -1.31 -3.29
CA SER A 33 -13.71 -0.96 -4.27
C SER A 33 -13.72 0.55 -4.52
N LYS A 34 -14.41 0.97 -5.59
CA LYS A 34 -14.73 2.38 -5.85
C LYS A 34 -16.05 2.79 -5.21
N GLU A 35 -16.76 1.85 -4.60
CA GLU A 35 -18.03 2.10 -3.95
C GLU A 35 -17.77 2.89 -2.67
N THR A 36 -18.67 3.82 -2.37
CA THR A 36 -18.56 4.62 -1.16
C THR A 36 -18.89 3.74 0.03
N VAL A 37 -17.87 3.38 0.80
CA VAL A 37 -18.02 2.72 2.11
C VAL A 37 -17.54 3.68 3.18
N THR A 38 -18.24 3.74 4.31
CA THR A 38 -17.91 4.64 5.43
C THR A 38 -17.10 3.97 6.50
N GLU A 39 -16.96 2.65 6.48
CA GLU A 39 -16.18 1.89 7.46
C GLU A 39 -15.52 0.69 6.76
N LEU A 40 -14.30 0.36 7.17
CA LEU A 40 -13.65 -0.89 6.79
C LEU A 40 -13.81 -1.94 7.90
N PRO A 41 -13.71 -3.24 7.58
CA PRO A 41 -13.63 -4.27 8.62
C PRO A 41 -12.47 -4.01 9.57
N VAL A 42 -12.76 -4.03 10.87
CA VAL A 42 -11.74 -3.86 11.91
C VAL A 42 -10.71 -4.98 11.81
N TYR A 43 -9.43 -4.60 11.76
CA TYR A 43 -8.35 -5.56 11.91
C TYR A 43 -7.98 -5.62 13.39
N ASP A 44 -8.00 -6.82 13.97
CA ASP A 44 -7.58 -7.07 15.35
C ASP A 44 -6.99 -8.48 15.44
N ASP A 45 -5.71 -8.58 15.77
CA ASP A 45 -5.01 -9.85 16.03
C ASP A 45 -4.62 -10.03 17.50
N GLY A 46 -5.18 -9.21 18.40
CA GLY A 46 -4.86 -9.16 19.82
C GLY A 46 -3.60 -8.36 20.15
N THR A 47 -2.74 -8.06 19.16
CA THR A 47 -1.54 -7.23 19.32
C THR A 47 -1.70 -5.90 18.60
N VAL A 48 -2.17 -5.93 17.36
CA VAL A 48 -2.44 -4.76 16.52
C VAL A 48 -3.92 -4.62 16.29
N ARG A 49 -4.42 -3.41 16.51
CA ARG A 49 -5.79 -3.02 16.19
C ARG A 49 -5.80 -1.83 15.23
N ILE A 50 -6.61 -1.93 14.17
CA ILE A 50 -6.78 -0.86 13.19
C ILE A 50 -8.27 -0.71 12.88
N GLU A 51 -8.76 0.52 13.07
CA GLU A 51 -10.11 0.94 12.71
C GLU A 51 -9.99 2.09 11.70
N VAL A 52 -10.76 2.00 10.61
CA VAL A 52 -10.76 3.01 9.56
C VAL A 52 -12.19 3.41 9.27
N THR A 53 -12.47 4.69 9.49
CA THR A 53 -13.80 5.27 9.30
C THR A 53 -13.73 6.48 8.37
N GLY A 54 -14.80 6.72 7.64
CA GLY A 54 -14.95 7.79 6.68
C GLY A 54 -16.16 8.66 7.01
N THR A 55 -16.36 9.71 6.22
CA THR A 55 -17.51 10.62 6.36
C THR A 55 -18.46 10.46 5.17
N LYS A 56 -19.20 11.51 4.80
CA LYS A 56 -20.01 11.55 3.57
C LYS A 56 -19.21 11.27 2.28
N HIS A 57 -17.88 11.42 2.32
CA HIS A 57 -17.00 11.14 1.18
C HIS A 57 -16.58 9.66 1.09
N GLY A 58 -16.93 8.84 2.09
CA GLY A 58 -16.41 7.49 2.28
C GLY A 58 -14.96 7.48 2.78
N VAL A 59 -14.44 6.29 3.03
CA VAL A 59 -13.02 6.06 3.33
C VAL A 59 -12.18 6.21 2.06
N ALA A 60 -10.91 6.54 2.23
CA ALA A 60 -9.93 6.52 1.15
C ALA A 60 -9.78 5.10 0.60
N ASN A 61 -9.70 4.99 -0.73
CA ASN A 61 -9.54 3.72 -1.42
C ASN A 61 -8.08 3.51 -1.88
N ILE A 62 -7.80 2.33 -2.42
CA ILE A 62 -6.46 1.92 -2.83
C ILE A 62 -5.86 2.79 -3.96
N TRP A 63 -6.69 3.50 -4.72
CA TRP A 63 -6.20 4.47 -5.72
C TRP A 63 -5.84 5.80 -5.08
N ASP A 64 -6.57 6.23 -4.04
CA ASP A 64 -6.21 7.43 -3.28
C ASP A 64 -4.86 7.26 -2.58
N LYS A 65 -4.55 6.04 -2.13
CA LYS A 65 -3.23 5.66 -1.57
C LYS A 65 -2.07 6.02 -2.50
N GLU A 66 -2.27 6.05 -3.82
CA GLU A 66 -1.22 6.41 -4.78
C GLU A 66 -0.68 7.83 -4.54
N VAL A 67 -1.53 8.75 -4.05
CA VAL A 67 -1.10 10.10 -3.63
C VAL A 67 -0.13 9.98 -2.46
N LEU A 68 -0.44 9.18 -1.44
CA LEU A 68 0.46 8.99 -0.29
C LEU A 68 1.78 8.35 -0.69
N ILE A 69 1.73 7.32 -1.55
CA ILE A 69 2.93 6.69 -2.11
C ILE A 69 3.82 7.73 -2.81
N TYR A 70 3.23 8.64 -3.58
CA TYR A 70 3.97 9.70 -4.24
C TYR A 70 4.59 10.70 -3.25
N LEU A 71 3.82 11.15 -2.23
CA LEU A 71 4.32 12.08 -1.20
C LEU A 71 5.48 11.47 -0.40
N VAL A 72 5.35 10.21 0.03
CA VAL A 72 6.42 9.47 0.72
C VAL A 72 7.65 9.33 -0.18
N SER A 73 7.45 9.07 -1.47
CA SER A 73 8.56 8.99 -2.44
C SER A 73 9.31 10.31 -2.56
N LEU A 74 8.60 11.45 -2.60
CA LEU A 74 9.24 12.79 -2.65
C LEU A 74 10.08 13.05 -1.39
N ILE A 75 9.53 12.79 -0.20
CA ILE A 75 10.26 12.95 1.07
C ILE A 75 11.52 12.10 1.06
N GLN A 76 11.40 10.81 0.70
CA GLN A 76 12.54 9.91 0.69
C GLN A 76 13.59 10.29 -0.35
N ASP A 77 13.18 10.77 -1.52
CA ASP A 77 14.09 11.22 -2.58
C ASP A 77 14.91 12.43 -2.11
N LYS A 78 14.27 13.40 -1.45
CA LYS A 78 14.95 14.55 -0.81
C LYS A 78 15.90 14.12 0.30
N LEU A 79 15.48 13.19 1.17
CA LEU A 79 16.36 12.63 2.21
C LEU A 79 17.61 11.97 1.62
N ASN A 80 17.47 11.20 0.54
CA ASN A 80 18.62 10.54 -0.12
C ASN A 80 19.61 11.56 -0.71
N ARG A 81 19.15 12.78 -1.04
CA ARG A 81 19.98 13.88 -1.53
C ARG A 81 20.52 14.79 -0.41
N GLY A 82 20.21 14.49 0.86
CA GLY A 82 20.61 15.33 2.00
C GLY A 82 19.89 16.67 2.06
N GLU A 83 18.73 16.81 1.40
CA GLU A 83 17.92 18.02 1.42
C GLU A 83 17.03 18.08 2.66
N PRO A 84 16.71 19.28 3.18
CA PRO A 84 15.73 19.43 4.24
C PRO A 84 14.35 18.97 3.75
N VAL A 85 13.66 18.22 4.62
CA VAL A 85 12.32 17.70 4.37
C VAL A 85 11.28 18.34 5.28
N SER A 86 10.04 18.32 4.80
CA SER A 86 8.87 18.87 5.46
C SER A 86 7.69 17.94 5.23
N PRO A 87 6.76 17.80 6.18
CA PRO A 87 5.48 17.13 5.94
C PRO A 87 4.57 17.91 4.98
N ARG A 88 4.88 19.19 4.70
CA ARG A 88 4.21 20.02 3.70
C ARG A 88 4.94 19.95 2.37
N LEU A 89 4.30 19.37 1.36
CA LEU A 89 4.87 19.16 0.02
C LEU A 89 4.06 19.90 -1.03
N THR A 90 4.75 20.55 -1.98
CA THR A 90 4.13 21.23 -3.13
C THR A 90 4.59 20.59 -4.44
N PHE A 91 3.65 20.12 -5.26
CA PHE A 91 3.95 19.44 -6.52
C PHE A 91 2.95 19.80 -7.63
N THR A 92 3.24 19.41 -8.87
CA THR A 92 2.28 19.53 -9.98
C THR A 92 1.49 18.24 -10.17
N GLY A 93 0.21 18.35 -10.54
CA GLY A 93 -0.59 17.16 -10.89
C GLY A 93 -0.01 16.40 -12.08
N HIS A 94 0.60 17.11 -13.05
CA HIS A 94 1.30 16.50 -14.18
C HIS A 94 2.44 15.56 -13.75
N ASP A 95 3.30 16.00 -12.82
CA ASP A 95 4.41 15.17 -12.33
C ASP A 95 3.91 13.94 -11.57
N PHE A 96 2.85 14.10 -10.76
CA PHE A 96 2.18 12.98 -10.10
C PHE A 96 1.63 11.97 -11.12
N PHE A 97 0.85 12.43 -12.10
CA PHE A 97 0.24 11.57 -13.12
C PHE A 97 1.27 10.80 -13.94
N ARG A 98 2.43 11.41 -14.24
CA ARG A 98 3.53 10.74 -14.91
C ARG A 98 4.07 9.55 -14.11
N VAL A 99 4.18 9.68 -12.77
CA VAL A 99 4.68 8.61 -11.91
C VAL A 99 3.68 7.46 -11.78
N VAL A 100 2.39 7.77 -11.62
CA VAL A 100 1.35 6.74 -11.47
C VAL A 100 0.86 6.16 -12.82
N GLY A 101 1.35 6.69 -13.95
CA GLY A 101 1.00 6.21 -15.29
C GLY A 101 -0.41 6.60 -15.75
N ILE A 102 -0.91 7.76 -15.33
CA ILE A 102 -2.24 8.29 -15.70
C ILE A 102 -2.08 9.41 -16.73
N HIS A 103 -2.97 9.50 -17.72
CA HIS A 103 -3.03 10.64 -18.63
C HIS A 103 -3.64 11.87 -17.97
N ALA A 104 -2.95 13.01 -18.04
CA ALA A 104 -3.37 14.28 -17.47
C ALA A 104 -4.59 14.86 -18.23
N THR A 105 -5.79 14.53 -17.76
CA THR A 105 -7.08 15.00 -18.28
C THR A 105 -7.86 15.73 -17.19
N ASN A 106 -8.88 16.53 -17.56
CA ASN A 106 -9.73 17.20 -16.58
C ASN A 106 -10.34 16.22 -15.55
N THR A 107 -10.77 15.05 -16.02
CA THR A 107 -11.28 13.97 -15.16
C THR A 107 -10.21 13.43 -14.20
N ALA A 108 -8.95 13.34 -14.62
CA ALA A 108 -7.86 12.93 -13.73
C ALA A 108 -7.61 13.96 -12.61
N TYR A 109 -7.65 15.25 -12.94
CA TYR A 109 -7.54 16.32 -11.94
C TYR A 109 -8.72 16.32 -10.96
N GLN A 110 -9.95 16.10 -11.43
CA GLN A 110 -11.11 15.96 -10.54
C GLN A 110 -10.95 14.77 -9.60
N ARG A 111 -10.50 13.61 -10.12
CA ARG A 111 -10.24 12.41 -9.29
C ARG A 111 -9.16 12.65 -8.24
N LEU A 112 -8.12 13.41 -8.56
CA LEU A 112 -7.08 13.80 -7.61
C LEU A 112 -7.67 14.68 -6.48
N GLU A 113 -8.53 15.65 -6.82
CA GLU A 113 -9.22 16.45 -5.81
C GLU A 113 -10.13 15.59 -4.91
N ASP A 114 -10.88 14.66 -5.50
CA ASP A 114 -11.75 13.77 -4.75
C ASP A 114 -10.95 12.79 -3.86
N ALA A 115 -9.77 12.36 -4.32
CA ALA A 115 -8.84 11.56 -3.52
C ALA A 115 -8.37 12.34 -2.29
N LEU A 116 -7.99 13.62 -2.44
CA LEU A 116 -7.58 14.47 -1.32
C LEU A 116 -8.70 14.67 -0.31
N LYS A 117 -9.96 14.85 -0.77
CA LYS A 117 -11.13 14.94 0.13
C LYS A 117 -11.30 13.66 0.94
N ARG A 118 -11.17 12.48 0.32
CA ARG A 118 -11.25 11.20 1.03
C ARG A 118 -10.08 11.00 1.99
N LEU A 119 -8.86 11.31 1.57
CA LEU A 119 -7.66 11.22 2.42
C LEU A 119 -7.72 12.16 3.63
N GLN A 120 -8.31 13.35 3.49
CA GLN A 120 -8.48 14.32 4.58
C GLN A 120 -9.61 13.91 5.53
N SER A 121 -10.66 13.27 5.02
CA SER A 121 -11.85 12.92 5.81
C SER A 121 -11.89 11.48 6.33
N THR A 122 -10.92 10.64 5.97
CA THR A 122 -10.74 9.31 6.57
C THR A 122 -10.06 9.43 7.91
N GLN A 123 -10.63 8.84 8.96
CA GLN A 123 -10.01 8.70 10.28
C GLN A 123 -9.44 7.29 10.44
N VAL A 124 -8.20 7.21 10.91
CA VAL A 124 -7.52 5.96 11.26
C VAL A 124 -7.25 5.98 12.75
N LEU A 125 -7.74 4.97 13.47
CA LEU A 125 -7.42 4.71 14.88
C LEU A 125 -6.63 3.41 14.96
N THR A 126 -5.43 3.46 15.52
CA THR A 126 -4.56 2.29 15.64
C THR A 126 -3.59 2.42 16.81
N ASN A 127 -3.13 1.29 17.35
CA ASN A 127 -2.06 1.21 18.33
C ASN A 127 -0.67 0.99 17.70
N LEU A 128 -0.54 1.11 16.37
CA LEU A 128 0.75 1.04 15.70
C LEU A 128 1.59 2.30 15.99
N GLU A 129 2.79 2.08 16.51
CA GLU A 129 3.77 3.12 16.82
C GLU A 129 4.62 3.46 15.58
N THR A 130 4.99 4.73 15.44
CA THR A 130 5.92 5.19 14.39
C THR A 130 6.91 6.18 14.95
N GLY A 131 8.17 6.05 14.57
CA GLY A 131 9.24 6.91 15.05
C GLY A 131 9.58 6.77 16.52
N GLY A 132 9.34 5.58 17.11
CA GLY A 132 9.54 5.28 18.53
C GLY A 132 8.50 5.91 19.46
N GLU A 133 7.41 6.43 18.90
CA GLU A 133 6.34 7.10 19.63
C GLU A 133 5.00 6.41 19.30
N GLY A 134 4.28 5.99 20.34
CA GLY A 134 2.86 5.62 20.26
C GLY A 134 1.97 6.84 20.50
N GLU A 135 0.85 6.93 19.78
CA GLU A 135 -0.14 7.97 19.99
C GLU A 135 -1.51 7.35 20.27
N THR A 136 -2.20 7.85 21.29
CA THR A 136 -3.60 7.53 21.53
C THR A 136 -4.46 8.58 20.83
N GLY A 137 -5.05 8.21 19.69
CA GLY A 137 -5.94 9.10 18.95
C GLY A 137 -6.20 8.62 17.52
N ALA A 138 -7.14 9.28 16.85
CA ALA A 138 -7.36 9.10 15.43
C ALA A 138 -6.59 10.15 14.62
N PHE A 139 -6.13 9.79 13.43
CA PHE A 139 -5.53 10.72 12.48
C PHE A 139 -6.17 10.63 11.09
N SER A 140 -6.10 11.74 10.35
CA SER A 140 -6.32 11.75 8.89
C SER A 140 -5.00 11.61 8.15
N TRP A 141 -4.98 10.99 6.98
CA TRP A 141 -3.74 10.90 6.17
C TRP A 141 -3.25 12.27 5.67
N VAL A 142 -4.18 13.14 5.30
CA VAL A 142 -3.93 14.50 4.84
C VAL A 142 -4.56 15.48 5.83
N LEU A 143 -3.78 16.40 6.38
CA LEU A 143 -4.29 17.40 7.33
C LEU A 143 -4.84 18.64 6.62
N ASP A 144 -4.15 19.11 5.58
CA ASP A 144 -4.48 20.28 4.78
C ASP A 144 -4.09 20.04 3.32
N TYR A 145 -4.85 20.59 2.38
CA TYR A 145 -4.41 20.66 0.99
C TYR A 145 -4.88 21.96 0.32
N ARG A 146 -4.06 22.50 -0.60
CA ARG A 146 -4.36 23.71 -1.36
C ARG A 146 -4.08 23.49 -2.83
N ILE A 147 -5.10 23.68 -3.65
CA ILE A 147 -4.99 23.63 -5.12
C ILE A 147 -4.86 25.07 -5.62
N ASN A 148 -3.67 25.41 -6.15
CA ASN A 148 -3.45 26.69 -6.82
C ASN A 148 -3.82 26.53 -8.29
N TYR A 149 -4.66 27.42 -8.81
CA TYR A 149 -5.09 27.41 -10.20
C TYR A 149 -4.86 28.76 -10.89
N ARG A 150 -4.72 28.73 -12.21
CA ARG A 150 -4.86 29.90 -13.08
C ARG A 150 -6.27 29.88 -13.66
N ARG A 151 -6.86 31.06 -13.83
CA ARG A 151 -8.01 31.20 -14.73
C ARG A 151 -7.52 31.57 -16.13
N ASP A 152 -8.02 30.87 -17.14
CA ASP A 152 -7.88 31.29 -18.54
C ASP A 152 -8.82 32.47 -18.84
N LYS A 153 -8.78 32.97 -20.08
CA LYS A 153 -9.61 34.11 -20.52
C LYS A 153 -11.10 33.77 -20.56
N ASP A 154 -11.43 32.49 -20.68
CA ASP A 154 -12.80 31.97 -20.80
C ASP A 154 -13.35 31.51 -19.43
N GLY A 155 -12.60 31.73 -18.34
CA GLY A 155 -12.98 31.43 -16.96
C GLY A 155 -12.66 30.01 -16.50
N GLY A 156 -12.08 29.17 -17.37
CA GLY A 156 -11.62 27.82 -17.07
C GLY A 156 -10.47 27.80 -16.08
N LYS A 157 -10.44 26.78 -15.21
CA LYS A 157 -9.42 26.61 -14.17
C LYS A 157 -8.36 25.62 -14.63
N THR A 158 -7.13 26.08 -14.79
CA THR A 158 -5.96 25.22 -14.98
C THR A 158 -5.21 25.09 -13.66
N MET A 159 -5.11 23.87 -13.11
CA MET A 159 -4.29 23.62 -11.92
C MET A 159 -2.81 23.96 -12.21
N LYS A 160 -2.20 24.81 -11.36
CA LYS A 160 -0.78 25.13 -11.41
C LYS A 160 0.03 24.23 -10.48
N SER A 161 -0.43 24.09 -9.24
CA SER A 161 0.22 23.27 -8.23
C SER A 161 -0.75 22.84 -7.15
N LEU A 162 -0.34 21.81 -6.42
CA LEU A 162 -1.04 21.25 -5.28
C LEU A 162 -0.06 21.24 -4.11
N THR A 163 -0.48 21.79 -2.98
CA THR A 163 0.25 21.68 -1.71
C THR A 163 -0.52 20.76 -0.78
N VAL A 164 0.15 19.79 -0.17
CA VAL A 164 -0.45 18.82 0.76
C VAL A 164 0.35 18.81 2.05
N GLN A 165 -0.34 18.86 3.19
CA GLN A 165 0.21 18.60 4.52
C GLN A 165 -0.08 17.15 4.89
N LEU A 166 0.96 16.34 4.97
CA LEU A 166 0.89 14.96 5.44
C LEU A 166 0.74 14.93 6.97
N CYS A 167 0.10 13.88 7.49
CA CYS A 167 0.02 13.66 8.93
C CYS A 167 1.36 13.29 9.56
N ASP A 168 1.48 13.60 10.84
CA ASP A 168 2.71 13.36 11.61
C ASP A 168 3.01 11.87 11.75
N TRP A 169 1.98 11.02 11.88
CA TRP A 169 2.12 9.57 11.96
C TRP A 169 2.90 8.99 10.76
N LEU A 170 2.48 9.32 9.54
CA LEU A 170 3.15 8.82 8.33
C LEU A 170 4.46 9.56 8.08
N TYR A 171 4.53 10.86 8.36
CA TYR A 171 5.77 11.60 8.22
C TYR A 171 6.88 11.03 9.11
N ARG A 172 6.59 10.78 10.40
CA ARG A 172 7.51 10.12 11.35
C ARG A 172 7.94 8.74 10.85
N ALA A 173 7.02 7.92 10.35
CA ALA A 173 7.35 6.60 9.81
C ALA A 173 8.41 6.71 8.70
N VAL A 174 8.29 7.71 7.83
CA VAL A 174 9.25 7.92 6.74
C VAL A 174 10.59 8.43 7.22
N VAL A 175 10.60 9.45 8.09
CA VAL A 175 11.85 10.11 8.49
C VAL A 175 12.62 9.37 9.60
N LYS A 176 11.93 8.62 10.48
CA LYS A 176 12.53 8.00 11.66
C LYS A 176 12.69 6.48 11.53
N ASP A 177 11.70 5.74 11.02
CA ASP A 177 11.71 4.27 11.10
C ASP A 177 12.64 3.60 10.09
N ARG A 178 13.01 4.29 9.02
CA ARG A 178 13.88 3.79 7.93
C ARG A 178 13.41 2.48 7.27
N LYS A 179 12.16 2.06 7.50
CA LYS A 179 11.54 0.84 6.94
C LYS A 179 10.85 1.13 5.61
N ILE A 180 11.58 1.76 4.70
CA ILE A 180 11.06 2.18 3.40
C ILE A 180 11.38 1.16 2.32
N LEU A 181 10.34 0.69 1.63
CA LEU A 181 10.47 -0.29 0.56
C LEU A 181 10.17 0.34 -0.80
N THR A 182 11.00 0.00 -1.78
CA THR A 182 10.84 0.40 -3.18
C THR A 182 9.77 -0.45 -3.86
N TYR A 183 8.85 0.19 -4.59
CA TYR A 183 7.90 -0.47 -5.49
C TYR A 183 8.51 -0.72 -6.86
N HIS A 184 8.04 -1.78 -7.50
CA HIS A 184 8.24 -1.98 -8.93
C HIS A 184 7.38 -0.97 -9.73
N PRO A 185 7.87 -0.39 -10.84
CA PRO A 185 7.12 0.59 -11.64
C PRO A 185 5.74 0.11 -12.11
N ASP A 186 5.60 -1.19 -12.41
CA ASP A 186 4.32 -1.78 -12.83
C ASP A 186 3.28 -1.93 -11.71
N TYR A 187 3.60 -1.57 -10.46
CA TYR A 187 2.65 -1.61 -9.35
C TYR A 187 1.35 -0.85 -9.66
N PHE A 188 1.44 0.33 -10.28
CA PHE A 188 0.27 1.17 -10.56
C PHE A 188 -0.69 0.55 -11.59
N LYS A 189 -0.22 -0.43 -12.38
CA LYS A 189 -1.03 -1.17 -13.36
C LYS A 189 -1.84 -2.30 -12.73
N LEU A 190 -1.55 -2.67 -11.48
CA LEU A 190 -2.22 -3.78 -10.79
C LEU A 190 -3.66 -3.43 -10.42
N SER A 191 -4.53 -4.43 -10.42
CA SER A 191 -5.87 -4.30 -9.85
C SER A 191 -5.82 -4.14 -8.33
N PRO A 192 -6.88 -3.64 -7.67
CA PRO A 192 -6.92 -3.41 -6.21
C PRO A 192 -6.45 -4.59 -5.36
N THR A 193 -6.96 -5.79 -5.64
CA THR A 193 -6.56 -6.99 -4.90
C THR A 193 -5.10 -7.36 -5.19
N GLU A 194 -4.66 -7.24 -6.44
CA GLU A 194 -3.27 -7.51 -6.84
C GLU A 194 -2.29 -6.52 -6.18
N LYS A 195 -2.66 -5.24 -6.03
CA LYS A 195 -1.88 -4.24 -5.28
C LYS A 195 -1.64 -4.67 -3.83
N ARG A 196 -2.69 -5.08 -3.11
CA ARG A 196 -2.55 -5.56 -1.72
C ARG A 196 -1.71 -6.83 -1.62
N LEU A 197 -1.90 -7.78 -2.55
CA LEU A 197 -1.09 -9.00 -2.58
C LEU A 197 0.38 -8.68 -2.86
N TYR A 198 0.66 -7.76 -3.78
CA TYR A 198 2.01 -7.27 -4.05
C TYR A 198 2.62 -6.61 -2.80
N GLU A 199 1.89 -5.74 -2.12
CA GLU A 199 2.38 -5.04 -0.92
C GLU A 199 2.71 -6.00 0.23
N ILE A 200 1.84 -6.99 0.47
CA ILE A 200 2.09 -8.04 1.47
C ILE A 200 3.31 -8.87 1.05
N ALA A 201 3.42 -9.26 -0.22
CA ALA A 201 4.59 -10.00 -0.71
C ALA A 201 5.87 -9.18 -0.56
N ARG A 202 5.87 -7.91 -0.96
CA ARG A 202 7.01 -7.01 -0.89
C ARG A 202 7.47 -6.76 0.55
N ALA A 203 6.53 -6.60 1.47
CA ALA A 203 6.82 -6.33 2.87
C ALA A 203 7.38 -7.54 3.63
N HIS A 204 7.20 -8.75 3.12
CA HIS A 204 7.58 -9.98 3.83
C HIS A 204 8.66 -10.79 3.09
N CYS A 205 8.65 -10.87 1.76
CA CYS A 205 9.69 -11.53 0.97
C CYS A 205 11.00 -10.71 0.86
N GLY A 206 11.35 -9.88 1.85
CA GLY A 206 12.50 -8.96 1.79
C GLY A 206 13.81 -9.65 1.41
N ASN A 207 14.54 -10.15 2.41
CA ASN A 207 15.70 -11.04 2.20
C ASN A 207 15.31 -12.52 2.16
N GLN A 208 14.12 -12.88 2.65
CA GLN A 208 13.61 -14.25 2.56
C GLN A 208 13.02 -14.50 1.17
N GLY A 209 13.43 -15.61 0.53
CA GLY A 209 12.98 -15.95 -0.82
C GLY A 209 11.48 -16.30 -0.91
N ALA A 210 10.86 -16.66 0.21
CA ALA A 210 9.45 -17.08 0.26
C ALA A 210 8.84 -17.05 1.67
N PHE A 211 7.51 -17.11 1.75
CA PHE A 211 6.75 -17.35 2.99
C PHE A 211 5.38 -17.97 2.71
N LYS A 212 4.73 -18.51 3.74
CA LYS A 212 3.35 -19.03 3.66
C LYS A 212 2.43 -18.35 4.65
N MET A 213 1.15 -18.20 4.30
CA MET A 213 0.12 -17.63 5.18
C MET A 213 -1.19 -18.39 5.02
N ASN A 214 -1.93 -18.57 6.11
CA ASN A 214 -3.29 -19.10 6.04
C ASN A 214 -4.19 -18.23 5.14
N ILE A 215 -5.04 -18.87 4.32
CA ILE A 215 -5.89 -18.17 3.35
C ILE A 215 -6.92 -17.22 3.98
N GLU A 216 -7.45 -17.56 5.16
CA GLU A 216 -8.42 -16.72 5.86
C GLU A 216 -7.73 -15.48 6.43
N LYS A 217 -6.56 -15.65 7.05
CA LYS A 217 -5.71 -14.54 7.51
C LYS A 217 -5.31 -13.63 6.35
N LEU A 218 -4.94 -14.18 5.20
CA LEU A 218 -4.62 -13.40 4.01
C LEU A 218 -5.81 -12.59 3.52
N ARG A 219 -7.01 -13.19 3.48
CA ARG A 219 -8.24 -12.49 3.06
C ARG A 219 -8.50 -11.25 3.91
N LEU A 220 -8.34 -11.38 5.23
CA LEU A 220 -8.49 -10.27 6.19
C LEU A 220 -7.42 -9.20 5.98
N ARG A 221 -6.13 -9.58 5.86
CA ARG A 221 -5.02 -8.62 5.61
C ARG A 221 -5.10 -7.91 4.26
N VAL A 222 -5.64 -8.58 3.25
CA VAL A 222 -5.94 -7.97 1.96
C VAL A 222 -7.10 -6.98 2.09
N GLY A 223 -8.08 -7.24 2.96
CA GLY A 223 -9.33 -6.48 3.04
C GLY A 223 -10.36 -6.92 2.00
N ALA A 224 -10.34 -8.19 1.60
CA ALA A 224 -11.27 -8.71 0.60
C ALA A 224 -12.65 -9.02 1.22
N GLU A 225 -13.68 -8.33 0.75
CA GLU A 225 -15.08 -8.51 1.20
C GLU A 225 -15.72 -9.81 0.70
N SER A 226 -15.23 -10.34 -0.42
CA SER A 226 -15.73 -11.60 -0.99
C SER A 226 -15.60 -12.76 0.01
N ASP A 227 -16.50 -13.73 -0.08
CA ASP A 227 -16.39 -14.97 0.69
C ASP A 227 -15.06 -15.72 0.40
N LEU A 228 -14.69 -16.63 1.30
CA LEU A 228 -13.41 -17.33 1.22
C LEU A 228 -13.29 -18.23 -0.02
N LYS A 229 -14.42 -18.74 -0.54
CA LYS A 229 -14.45 -19.61 -1.72
C LYS A 229 -14.12 -18.80 -2.98
N VAL A 230 -14.74 -17.63 -3.13
CA VAL A 230 -14.49 -16.68 -4.22
C VAL A 230 -13.07 -16.14 -4.14
N PHE A 231 -12.61 -15.77 -2.93
CA PHE A 231 -11.23 -15.31 -2.72
C PHE A 231 -10.22 -16.38 -3.14
N LYS A 232 -10.40 -17.64 -2.71
CA LYS A 232 -9.57 -18.77 -3.14
C LYS A 232 -9.56 -18.94 -4.65
N ALA A 233 -10.72 -18.92 -5.30
CA ALA A 233 -10.82 -19.06 -6.75
C ALA A 233 -10.07 -17.95 -7.48
N ARG A 234 -10.14 -16.70 -6.97
CA ARG A 234 -9.38 -15.55 -7.48
C ARG A 234 -7.88 -15.77 -7.35
N LEU A 235 -7.38 -16.24 -6.19
CA LEU A 235 -5.96 -16.53 -5.99
C LEU A 235 -5.46 -17.65 -6.91
N VAL A 236 -6.24 -18.71 -7.10
CA VAL A 236 -5.91 -19.79 -8.05
C VAL A 236 -5.87 -19.28 -9.49
N ALA A 237 -6.79 -18.42 -9.89
CA ALA A 237 -6.77 -17.79 -11.21
C ALA A 237 -5.55 -16.87 -11.38
N LEU A 238 -5.20 -16.11 -10.34
CA LEU A 238 -4.01 -15.25 -10.33
C LEU A 238 -2.72 -16.05 -10.44
N ALA A 239 -2.59 -17.16 -9.71
CA ALA A 239 -1.43 -18.05 -9.73
C ALA A 239 -1.13 -18.65 -11.12
N LYS A 240 -2.14 -18.72 -12.01
CA LYS A 240 -1.98 -19.20 -13.39
C LYS A 240 -1.47 -18.13 -14.35
N LYS A 241 -1.56 -16.83 -14.00
CA LYS A 241 -1.06 -15.75 -14.86
C LYS A 241 0.47 -15.71 -14.77
N ARG A 242 1.13 -15.56 -15.92
CA ARG A 242 2.58 -15.29 -15.95
C ARG A 242 2.83 -13.90 -15.36
N GLN A 243 3.74 -13.80 -14.38
CA GLN A 243 4.14 -12.53 -13.76
C GLN A 243 2.94 -11.71 -13.26
N ALA A 244 2.01 -12.37 -12.57
CA ALA A 244 0.78 -11.75 -12.06
C ALA A 244 1.06 -10.57 -11.11
N LEU A 245 2.14 -10.67 -10.35
CA LEU A 245 2.68 -9.64 -9.48
C LEU A 245 4.13 -9.38 -9.91
N PRO A 246 4.57 -8.13 -10.08
CA PRO A 246 5.97 -7.85 -10.41
C PRO A 246 6.90 -8.41 -9.34
N GLU A 247 7.99 -9.09 -9.74
CA GLU A 247 8.98 -9.71 -8.85
C GLU A 247 8.45 -10.84 -7.93
N TYR A 248 7.14 -11.11 -7.91
CA TYR A 248 6.52 -12.04 -6.95
C TYR A 248 5.57 -13.04 -7.61
N GLY A 249 5.49 -14.23 -7.03
CA GLY A 249 4.55 -15.27 -7.37
C GLY A 249 3.77 -15.71 -6.14
N LEU A 250 2.59 -16.29 -6.36
CA LEU A 250 1.85 -16.98 -5.31
C LEU A 250 1.21 -18.25 -5.82
N THR A 251 0.99 -19.20 -4.92
CA THR A 251 0.21 -20.41 -5.18
C THR A 251 -0.66 -20.75 -3.98
N VAL A 252 -1.80 -21.38 -4.24
CA VAL A 252 -2.70 -21.88 -3.18
C VAL A 252 -2.37 -23.35 -2.95
N VAL A 253 -1.92 -23.66 -1.74
CA VAL A 253 -1.51 -25.01 -1.32
C VAL A 253 -2.65 -25.68 -0.57
N ASP A 254 -3.05 -26.85 -1.04
CA ASP A 254 -3.88 -27.79 -0.29
C ASP A 254 -2.96 -28.63 0.61
N PRO A 255 -3.02 -28.48 1.94
CA PRO A 255 -2.13 -29.20 2.85
C PRO A 255 -2.29 -30.72 2.77
N ARG A 256 -3.44 -31.23 2.30
CA ARG A 256 -3.68 -32.67 2.19
C ARG A 256 -3.05 -33.28 0.93
N ARG A 257 -2.70 -32.44 -0.05
CA ARG A 257 -2.06 -32.82 -1.32
C ARG A 257 -0.58 -32.52 -1.35
N TRP A 258 -0.11 -31.58 -0.53
CA TRP A 258 1.30 -31.24 -0.46
C TRP A 258 2.15 -32.46 -0.04
N GLY A 259 3.34 -32.61 -0.64
CA GLY A 259 4.25 -33.73 -0.39
C GLY A 259 3.78 -35.10 -0.89
N ARG A 260 2.57 -35.22 -1.46
CA ARG A 260 2.13 -36.46 -2.10
C ARG A 260 2.71 -36.61 -3.51
N ASP A 261 2.91 -37.85 -3.92
CA ASP A 261 3.18 -38.17 -5.32
C ASP A 261 2.08 -37.55 -6.20
N ARG A 262 2.49 -36.85 -7.26
CA ARG A 262 1.60 -36.22 -8.23
C ARG A 262 0.68 -37.23 -8.92
N ASN A 263 1.10 -38.50 -8.98
CA ASN A 263 0.31 -39.59 -9.57
C ASN A 263 -0.60 -40.30 -8.55
N ALA A 264 -0.46 -40.03 -7.25
CA ALA A 264 -1.32 -40.63 -6.24
C ALA A 264 -2.75 -40.07 -6.33
N PRO A 265 -3.78 -40.90 -6.05
CA PRO A 265 -5.15 -40.43 -6.03
C PRO A 265 -5.34 -39.32 -4.96
N PRO A 266 -6.20 -38.33 -5.22
CA PRO A 266 -6.46 -37.27 -4.26
C PRO A 266 -7.06 -37.86 -2.98
N PRO A 267 -6.75 -37.29 -1.81
CA PRO A 267 -7.28 -37.78 -0.55
C PRO A 267 -8.83 -37.68 -0.55
N PRO A 268 -9.54 -38.68 0.02
CA PRO A 268 -10.99 -38.73 0.00
C PRO A 268 -11.60 -37.54 0.76
N GLY A 269 -12.73 -37.01 0.29
CA GLY A 269 -13.40 -35.86 0.92
C GLY A 269 -12.77 -34.50 0.59
N ARG A 270 -13.48 -33.42 0.94
CA ARG A 270 -13.06 -32.04 0.61
C ARG A 270 -12.14 -31.47 1.67
N THR A 271 -11.06 -30.82 1.24
CA THR A 271 -10.21 -30.01 2.13
C THR A 271 -11.00 -28.80 2.63
N PRO A 272 -11.09 -28.58 3.96
CA PRO A 272 -11.71 -27.38 4.50
C PRO A 272 -11.11 -26.10 3.89
N LEU A 273 -11.94 -25.12 3.53
CA LEU A 273 -11.43 -23.88 2.89
C LEU A 273 -10.41 -23.18 3.78
N LYS A 274 -10.69 -23.08 5.08
CA LYS A 274 -9.84 -22.43 6.08
C LYS A 274 -8.49 -23.12 6.31
N SER A 275 -8.30 -24.36 5.87
CA SER A 275 -7.01 -25.04 6.02
C SER A 275 -6.06 -24.80 4.85
N HIS A 276 -6.48 -24.07 3.80
CA HIS A 276 -5.57 -23.79 2.68
C HIS A 276 -4.52 -22.75 3.10
N MET A 277 -3.32 -22.93 2.57
CA MET A 277 -2.21 -22.00 2.73
C MET A 277 -1.97 -21.28 1.40
N VAL A 278 -1.49 -20.05 1.46
CA VAL A 278 -1.04 -19.28 0.30
C VAL A 278 0.45 -19.10 0.44
N TYR A 279 1.18 -19.60 -0.54
CA TYR A 279 2.63 -19.61 -0.57
C TYR A 279 3.12 -18.54 -1.54
N PHE A 280 3.83 -17.55 -1.03
CA PHE A 280 4.41 -16.44 -1.78
C PHE A 280 5.90 -16.68 -1.96
N PHE A 281 6.43 -16.30 -3.13
CA PHE A 281 7.84 -16.45 -3.45
C PHE A 281 8.32 -15.35 -4.40
N ARG A 282 9.63 -15.11 -4.38
CA ARG A 282 10.32 -14.21 -5.31
C ARG A 282 10.50 -14.87 -6.67
N THR A 283 10.06 -14.22 -7.74
CA THR A 283 10.25 -14.72 -9.12
C THR A 283 11.59 -14.31 -9.71
N ASP A 284 12.24 -13.28 -9.15
CA ASP A 284 13.57 -12.81 -9.52
C ASP A 284 14.70 -13.56 -8.77
N SER A 285 14.37 -14.42 -7.81
CA SER A 285 15.33 -15.18 -7.01
C SER A 285 14.84 -16.61 -6.71
N LEU A 286 14.50 -17.35 -7.78
CA LEU A 286 14.00 -18.72 -7.66
C LEU A 286 15.00 -19.69 -7.00
N SER A 287 16.31 -19.41 -7.08
CA SER A 287 17.33 -20.22 -6.41
C SER A 287 17.31 -20.08 -4.88
N ALA A 288 16.81 -18.95 -4.35
CA ALA A 288 16.65 -18.71 -2.92
C ALA A 288 15.26 -19.14 -2.40
N MET A 289 14.43 -19.73 -3.25
CA MET A 289 13.08 -20.18 -2.91
C MET A 289 13.14 -21.43 -2.03
N ALA A 290 12.83 -21.27 -0.75
CA ALA A 290 12.68 -22.41 0.16
C ALA A 290 11.52 -23.32 -0.28
N PRO A 291 11.60 -24.65 -0.12
CA PRO A 291 10.43 -25.52 -0.26
C PRO A 291 9.29 -25.08 0.67
N PHE A 292 8.02 -25.29 0.30
CA PHE A 292 6.86 -24.86 1.09
C PHE A 292 6.89 -25.30 2.56
N ASP A 293 7.36 -26.52 2.84
CA ASP A 293 7.46 -27.05 4.21
C ASP A 293 8.45 -26.26 5.06
N GLN A 294 9.53 -25.77 4.43
CA GLN A 294 10.60 -24.99 5.05
C GLN A 294 10.35 -23.48 5.00
N ALA A 295 9.40 -23.04 4.17
CA ALA A 295 9.05 -21.63 4.08
C ALA A 295 8.50 -21.13 5.41
N PRO A 296 8.97 -19.97 5.91
CA PRO A 296 8.48 -19.41 7.17
C PRO A 296 6.98 -19.15 7.06
N GLU A 297 6.25 -19.56 8.09
CA GLU A 297 4.86 -19.14 8.22
C GLU A 297 4.81 -17.68 8.68
N PHE A 298 3.89 -16.94 8.09
CA PHE A 298 3.65 -15.57 8.46
C PHE A 298 3.26 -15.52 9.95
N PRO A 299 3.96 -14.72 10.76
CA PRO A 299 3.77 -14.76 12.21
C PRO A 299 2.38 -14.22 12.60
N ASP A 300 1.79 -14.81 13.63
CA ASP A 300 0.43 -14.49 14.07
C ASP A 300 0.32 -13.10 14.70
N ALA A 301 1.37 -12.68 15.42
CA ALA A 301 1.63 -11.29 15.79
C ALA A 301 2.85 -10.81 14.99
N LEU A 302 2.88 -9.52 14.61
CA LEU A 302 4.14 -8.95 14.13
C LEU A 302 5.15 -9.05 15.29
N PRO A 303 6.28 -9.77 15.13
CA PRO A 303 7.24 -9.89 16.23
C PRO A 303 7.76 -8.50 16.63
N ASP A 304 8.07 -8.33 17.93
CA ASP A 304 8.75 -7.16 18.51
C ASP A 304 10.06 -6.78 17.81
N MET A 305 10.57 -7.62 16.90
CA MET A 305 11.57 -7.25 15.89
C MET A 305 11.15 -6.03 15.05
N MET A 306 9.88 -5.59 15.12
CA MET A 306 9.43 -4.33 14.55
C MET A 306 9.72 -3.09 15.42
N MET A 307 10.11 -3.26 16.68
CA MET A 307 10.53 -2.20 17.61
C MET A 307 12.03 -2.25 17.94
N GLY A 308 12.70 -3.39 17.72
CA GLY A 308 14.11 -3.57 18.05
C GLY A 308 14.93 -4.21 16.92
N ASP A 309 15.32 -3.41 15.93
CA ASP A 309 16.59 -3.61 15.22
C ASP A 309 17.46 -2.37 15.45
N MET A 310 17.81 -2.15 16.73
CA MET A 310 19.09 -1.54 17.09
C MET A 310 20.11 -2.67 17.19
N ALA A 311 20.96 -2.81 16.17
CA ALA A 311 22.33 -3.36 16.20
C ALA A 311 22.65 -4.12 14.91
N ALA A 312 23.18 -3.39 13.92
CA ALA A 312 24.39 -3.72 13.15
C ALA A 312 24.71 -2.56 12.21
#